data_AF-W8KYB2-F1
#
_entry.id   AF-W8KYB2-F1
#
_cell.length_a   1.000
_cell.length_b   1.000
_cell.length_c   1.000
_cell.angle_alpha   90.00
_cell.angle_beta   90.00
_cell.angle_gamma   90.00
#
_symmetry.space_group_name_H-M   'P 1'
#
loop_
_entity.id
_entity.type
_entity.pdbx_description
1 polymer ?
#
loop_
_entity_poly.entity_id
_entity_poly.type
_entity_poly.pdbx_seq_one_letter_code
_entity_poly.pdbx_strand_id
1 'polypeptide(L)'
;MGGIAVARQGHPDDPWPFGEATAHWFAALAEDAAQRASNALQQPASLLPHLDADNLREACDQANARVIATPEAPVGPMADALERVAAALASDGIQLIPLRREWDELAWPHATHGFFRFKREIPDLLARNALTHP
;
A
#
# COMPACT_ATOMS: atom_id res chain seq x y z
N MET A 1 9.63 -18.30 -4.58
CA MET A 1 9.37 -18.12 -3.14
C MET A 1 9.04 -16.65 -2.99
N GLY A 2 7.93 -16.26 -2.37
CA GLY A 2 7.54 -14.84 -2.33
C GLY A 2 8.51 -14.00 -1.49
N GLY A 3 8.26 -12.70 -1.44
CA GLY A 3 8.99 -11.77 -0.59
C GLY A 3 8.13 -10.56 -0.26
N ILE A 4 8.53 -9.83 0.78
CA ILE A 4 7.93 -8.56 1.14
C ILE A 4 8.94 -7.48 0.78
N ALA A 5 8.47 -6.39 0.16
CA ALA A 5 9.26 -5.21 -0.06
C ALA A 5 8.54 -4.00 0.55
N VAL A 6 9.26 -3.17 1.30
CA VAL A 6 8.72 -1.96 1.93
C VAL A 6 9.56 -0.77 1.54
N ALA A 7 8.97 0.20 0.84
CA ALA A 7 9.66 1.43 0.46
C ALA A 7 9.71 2.42 1.64
N ARG A 8 10.88 3.02 1.87
CA ARG A 8 11.09 4.05 2.90
C ARG A 8 10.54 5.41 2.51
N GLN A 9 10.39 5.65 1.21
CA GLN A 9 9.89 6.90 0.64
C GLN A 9 8.94 6.63 -0.53
N GLY A 10 8.21 7.65 -0.96
CA GLY A 10 7.41 7.60 -2.19
C GLY A 10 8.28 7.52 -3.44
N HIS A 11 7.67 7.79 -4.58
CA HIS A 11 8.38 7.86 -5.85
C HIS A 11 9.37 9.04 -5.84
N PRO A 12 10.57 8.94 -6.45
CA PRO A 12 11.56 10.02 -6.45
C PRO A 12 11.07 11.35 -7.07
N ASP A 13 10.16 11.27 -8.04
CA ASP A 13 9.54 12.44 -8.68
C ASP A 13 8.44 13.09 -7.83
N ASP A 14 8.01 12.43 -6.74
CA ASP A 14 6.96 12.92 -5.87
C ASP A 14 7.55 13.35 -4.52
N PRO A 15 7.28 14.58 -4.05
CA PRO A 15 7.84 15.11 -2.80
C PRO A 15 7.26 14.47 -1.51
N TRP A 16 6.68 13.28 -1.59
CA TRP A 16 6.06 12.57 -0.48
C TRP A 16 7.00 11.50 0.11
N PRO A 17 7.15 11.42 1.45
CA PRO A 17 6.53 12.26 2.47
C PRO A 17 7.12 13.68 2.53
N PHE A 18 6.27 14.68 2.79
CA PHE A 18 6.68 16.08 2.77
C PHE A 18 7.47 16.49 4.02
N GLY A 19 8.70 16.96 3.82
CA GLY A 19 9.56 17.55 4.85
C GLY A 19 10.44 16.54 5.59
N GLU A 20 11.55 17.03 6.13
CA GLU A 20 12.62 16.22 6.74
C GLU A 20 12.15 15.40 7.96
N ALA A 21 11.38 16.03 8.86
CA ALA A 21 10.86 15.34 10.04
C ALA A 21 9.95 14.17 9.68
N THR A 22 9.09 14.34 8.67
CA THR A 22 8.20 13.30 8.17
C THR A 22 9.00 12.19 7.49
N ALA A 23 9.99 12.53 6.68
CA ALA A 23 10.87 11.57 6.01
C ALA A 23 11.65 10.70 7.02
N HIS A 24 12.15 11.30 8.10
CA HIS A 24 12.82 10.56 9.18
C HIS A 24 11.86 9.58 9.87
N TRP A 25 10.65 10.02 10.18
CA TRP A 25 9.63 9.15 10.78
C TRP A 25 9.22 8.01 9.84
N PHE A 26 9.08 8.29 8.54
CA PHE A 26 8.74 7.29 7.53
C PHE A 26 9.81 6.20 7.37
N ALA A 27 11.09 6.56 7.47
CA ALA A 27 12.16 5.57 7.42
C ALA A 27 12.06 4.56 8.58
N ALA A 28 11.78 5.03 9.80
CA ALA A 28 11.56 4.18 10.96
C ALA A 28 10.24 3.38 10.86
N LEU A 29 9.18 3.99 10.32
CA LEU A 29 7.91 3.30 10.05
C LEU A 29 8.11 2.14 9.06
N ALA A 30 8.88 2.34 8.00
CA ALA A 30 9.14 1.30 7.00
C ALA A 30 9.88 0.11 7.62
N GLU A 31 10.83 0.36 8.53
CA GLU A 31 11.54 -0.68 9.28
C GLU A 31 10.61 -1.48 10.20
N ASP A 32 9.77 -0.81 10.99
CA ASP A 32 8.76 -1.47 11.83
C ASP A 32 7.76 -2.27 10.98
N ALA A 33 7.28 -1.70 9.86
CA ALA A 33 6.37 -2.38 8.95
C ALA A 33 6.98 -3.63 8.32
N ALA A 34 8.24 -3.55 7.84
CA ALA A 34 8.95 -4.69 7.28
C ALA A 34 9.14 -5.80 8.33
N GLN A 35 9.51 -5.44 9.56
CA GLN A 35 9.68 -6.40 10.65
C GLN A 35 8.37 -7.10 11.01
N ARG A 36 7.27 -6.34 11.13
CA ARG A 36 5.94 -6.90 11.46
C ARG A 36 5.41 -7.76 10.32
N ALA A 37 5.52 -7.32 9.08
CA ALA A 37 5.07 -8.07 7.92
C ALA A 37 5.86 -9.38 7.77
N SER A 38 7.19 -9.32 7.94
CA SER A 38 8.05 -10.51 7.95
C SER A 38 7.60 -11.52 9.00
N ASN A 39 7.38 -11.06 10.23
CA ASN A 39 6.92 -11.91 11.33
C ASN A 39 5.51 -12.47 11.10
N ALA A 40 4.59 -11.68 10.57
CA ALA A 40 3.20 -12.11 10.36
C ALA A 40 3.07 -13.11 9.20
N LEU A 41 3.79 -12.86 8.10
CA LEU A 41 3.68 -13.65 6.87
C LEU A 41 4.73 -14.77 6.76
N GLN A 42 5.71 -14.80 7.68
CA GLN A 42 6.81 -15.76 7.67
C GLN A 42 7.56 -15.75 6.32
N GLN A 43 7.81 -14.55 5.79
CA GLN A 43 8.53 -14.31 4.53
C GLN A 43 9.64 -13.26 4.75
N PRO A 44 10.76 -13.34 4.02
CA PRO A 44 11.78 -12.31 4.10
C PRO A 44 11.23 -10.96 3.64
N ALA A 45 11.61 -9.90 4.35
CA ALA A 45 11.29 -8.52 4.00
C ALA A 45 12.55 -7.74 3.62
N SER A 46 12.48 -6.99 2.53
CA SER A 46 13.50 -6.05 2.08
C SER A 46 13.01 -4.61 2.21
N LEU A 47 13.95 -3.70 2.48
CA LEU A 47 13.69 -2.26 2.51
C LEU A 47 14.16 -1.66 1.20
N LEU A 48 13.26 -0.97 0.51
CA LEU A 48 13.56 -0.23 -0.70
C LEU A 48 13.79 1.24 -0.33
N PRO A 49 14.74 1.94 -0.98
CA PRO A 49 14.97 3.35 -0.72
C PRO A 49 13.77 4.20 -1.13
N HIS A 50 13.19 3.92 -2.30
CA HIS A 50 12.05 4.64 -2.88
C HIS A 50 11.05 3.66 -3.52
N LEU A 51 9.83 4.13 -3.77
CA LEU A 51 8.83 3.41 -4.56
C LEU A 51 9.05 3.72 -6.05
N ASP A 52 9.93 2.97 -6.71
CA ASP A 52 10.19 3.08 -8.13
C ASP A 52 10.28 1.70 -8.82
N ALA A 53 10.26 1.71 -10.15
CA ALA A 53 10.25 0.50 -10.95
C ALA A 53 11.55 -0.30 -10.85
N ASP A 54 12.70 0.36 -10.69
CA ASP A 54 14.00 -0.33 -10.68
C ASP A 54 14.17 -1.15 -9.39
N ASN A 55 13.88 -0.54 -8.25
CA ASN A 55 13.90 -1.21 -6.94
C ASN A 55 12.89 -2.36 -6.88
N LEU A 56 11.69 -2.18 -7.45
CA LEU A 56 10.68 -3.24 -7.48
C LEU A 56 11.01 -4.36 -8.46
N ARG A 57 11.67 -4.07 -9.58
CA ARG A 57 12.17 -5.09 -10.51
C ARG A 57 13.22 -5.95 -9.84
N GLU A 58 14.18 -5.34 -9.16
CA GLU A 58 15.21 -6.06 -8.41
C GLU A 58 14.59 -6.96 -7.34
N ALA A 59 13.63 -6.44 -6.56
CA ALA A 59 12.91 -7.23 -5.55
C ALA A 59 12.15 -8.42 -6.18
N CYS A 60 11.53 -8.22 -7.35
CA CYS A 60 10.84 -9.28 -8.08
C CYS A 60 11.82 -10.36 -8.56
N ASP A 61 12.98 -9.98 -9.09
CA ASP A 61 13.98 -10.93 -9.58
C ASP A 61 14.59 -11.74 -8.43
N GLN A 62 14.88 -11.11 -7.29
CA GLN A 62 15.32 -11.80 -6.08
C GLN A 62 14.28 -12.81 -5.56
N ALA A 63 12.98 -12.49 -5.67
CA ALA A 63 11.89 -13.38 -5.30
C ALA A 63 11.50 -14.40 -6.38
N ASN A 64 12.05 -14.29 -7.59
CA ASN A 64 11.57 -14.99 -8.78
C ASN A 64 10.05 -14.84 -8.95
N ALA A 65 9.57 -13.59 -8.89
CA ALA A 65 8.17 -13.21 -8.96
C ALA A 65 7.89 -12.31 -10.18
N ARG A 66 6.64 -12.32 -10.64
CA ARG A 66 6.12 -11.45 -11.71
C ARG A 66 4.82 -10.75 -11.33
N VAL A 67 4.39 -10.89 -10.08
CA VAL A 67 3.20 -10.26 -9.55
C VAL A 67 3.55 -9.59 -8.23
N ILE A 68 3.26 -8.30 -8.13
CA ILE A 68 3.35 -7.51 -6.92
C ILE A 68 1.93 -7.26 -6.45
N ALA A 69 1.59 -7.68 -5.24
CA ALA A 69 0.34 -7.31 -4.60
C ALA A 69 0.63 -6.24 -3.54
N THR A 70 -0.10 -5.13 -3.59
CA THR A 70 0.12 -3.97 -2.71
C THR A 70 -1.20 -3.43 -2.21
N PRO A 71 -1.31 -2.88 -0.98
CA PRO A 71 -2.51 -2.17 -0.57
C PRO A 71 -2.88 -1.06 -1.56
N GLU A 72 -4.18 -0.93 -1.84
CA GLU A 72 -4.66 0.15 -2.70
C GLU A 72 -4.46 1.52 -2.04
N ALA A 73 -3.81 2.44 -2.76
CA ALA A 73 -3.83 3.85 -2.44
C ALA A 73 -4.95 4.52 -3.26
N PRO A 74 -6.05 4.97 -2.63
CA PRO A 74 -7.21 5.44 -3.38
C PRO A 74 -6.96 6.75 -4.15
N VAL A 75 -6.17 7.67 -3.58
CA VAL A 75 -5.88 9.00 -4.14
C VAL A 75 -4.55 9.55 -3.61
N GLY A 76 -4.02 10.58 -4.27
CA GLY A 76 -2.87 11.36 -3.82
C GLY A 76 -1.52 10.81 -4.34
N PRO A 77 -0.39 11.35 -3.85
CA PRO A 77 0.94 11.06 -4.42
C PRO A 77 1.30 9.56 -4.46
N MET A 78 0.80 8.78 -3.50
CA MET A 78 1.01 7.34 -3.49
C MET A 78 0.23 6.62 -4.61
N ALA A 79 -0.99 7.06 -4.91
CA ALA A 79 -1.78 6.51 -6.00
C ALA A 79 -1.11 6.82 -7.35
N ASP A 80 -0.70 8.07 -7.53
CA ASP A 80 0.00 8.54 -8.74
C ASP A 80 1.33 7.78 -8.95
N ALA A 81 2.10 7.59 -7.88
CA ALA A 81 3.32 6.80 -7.88
C ALA A 81 3.09 5.33 -8.27
N LEU A 82 2.08 4.68 -7.69
CA LEU A 82 1.75 3.28 -8.00
C LEU A 82 1.30 3.10 -9.44
N GLU A 83 0.51 4.03 -9.99
CA GLU A 83 0.11 4.00 -11.40
C GLU A 83 1.32 4.14 -12.33
N ARG A 84 2.19 5.11 -12.04
CA ARG A 84 3.43 5.34 -12.80
C ARG A 84 4.33 4.09 -12.81
N VAL A 85 4.54 3.50 -11.63
CA VAL A 85 5.39 2.31 -11.51
C VAL A 85 4.74 1.08 -12.14
N ALA A 86 3.43 0.90 -12.01
CA ALA A 86 2.71 -0.18 -12.68
C ALA A 86 2.86 -0.09 -14.21
N ALA A 87 2.76 1.11 -14.78
CA ALA A 87 2.97 1.32 -16.21
C ALA A 87 4.40 0.97 -16.66
N ALA A 88 5.41 1.33 -15.86
CA ALA A 88 6.80 1.00 -16.15
C ALA A 88 7.07 -0.51 -16.08
N LEU A 89 6.60 -1.17 -15.01
CA LEU A 89 6.80 -2.60 -14.76
C LEU A 89 6.05 -3.51 -15.75
N ALA A 90 4.92 -3.03 -16.30
CA ALA A 90 4.15 -3.78 -17.30
C ALA A 90 4.98 -4.10 -18.55
N SER A 91 5.91 -3.21 -18.93
CA SER A 91 6.81 -3.45 -20.07
C SER A 91 7.78 -4.62 -19.84
N ASP A 92 8.05 -4.96 -18.58
CA ASP A 92 8.90 -6.07 -18.15
C ASP A 92 8.10 -7.36 -17.82
N GLY A 93 6.79 -7.35 -18.06
CA GLY A 93 5.91 -8.47 -17.72
C GLY A 93 5.69 -8.65 -16.22
N ILE A 94 5.90 -7.61 -15.42
CA ILE A 94 5.62 -7.59 -13.98
C ILE A 94 4.28 -6.88 -13.76
N GLN A 95 3.32 -7.59 -13.17
CA GLN A 95 1.99 -7.05 -12.87
C GLN A 95 1.94 -6.50 -11.45
N LEU A 96 1.46 -5.27 -11.29
CA LEU A 96 1.14 -4.68 -9.98
C LEU A 96 -0.38 -4.74 -9.76
N ILE A 97 -0.80 -5.38 -8.67
CA ILE A 97 -2.21 -5.58 -8.29
C ILE A 97 -2.49 -4.78 -7.01
N PRO A 98 -3.37 -3.77 -7.07
CA PRO A 98 -3.87 -3.14 -5.86
C PRO A 98 -4.86 -4.08 -5.14
N LEU A 99 -4.67 -4.22 -3.83
CA LEU A 99 -5.54 -4.98 -2.93
C LEU A 99 -6.39 -3.99 -2.12
N ARG A 100 -7.68 -3.92 -2.45
CA ARG A 100 -8.66 -3.19 -1.66
C ARG A 100 -9.03 -4.01 -0.43
N ARG A 101 -9.16 -3.36 0.72
CA ARG A 101 -9.69 -4.01 1.93
C ARG A 101 -11.19 -4.15 1.80
N GLU A 102 -11.75 -5.24 2.31
CA GLU A 102 -13.21 -5.44 2.36
C GLU A 102 -13.93 -4.28 3.06
N TRP A 103 -13.33 -3.74 4.13
CA TRP A 103 -13.86 -2.56 4.81
C TRP A 103 -14.01 -1.35 3.88
N ASP A 104 -13.01 -1.12 3.03
CA ASP A 104 -12.98 -0.03 2.07
C ASP A 104 -14.00 -0.26 0.94
N GLU A 105 -14.12 -1.50 0.43
CA GLU A 105 -15.16 -1.88 -0.53
C GLU A 105 -16.57 -1.58 -0.03
N LEU A 106 -16.84 -1.88 1.24
CA LEU A 106 -18.12 -1.64 1.86
C LEU A 106 -18.36 -0.16 2.16
N ALA A 107 -17.34 0.58 2.62
CA ALA A 107 -17.50 1.95 3.10
C ALA A 107 -17.50 2.99 1.98
N TRP A 108 -16.60 2.88 0.98
CA TRP A 108 -16.39 3.93 -0.02
C TRP A 108 -17.63 4.32 -0.84
N PRO A 109 -18.54 3.39 -1.24
CA PRO A 109 -19.77 3.76 -1.95
C PRO A 109 -20.66 4.75 -1.19
N HIS A 110 -20.55 4.80 0.14
CA HIS A 110 -21.32 5.69 1.00
C HIS A 110 -20.63 7.04 1.29
N ALA A 111 -19.33 7.17 0.99
CA ALA A 111 -18.49 8.32 1.32
C ALA A 111 -18.57 9.47 0.28
N THR A 112 -19.77 9.85 -0.16
CA THR A 112 -19.95 10.72 -1.34
C THR A 112 -20.18 12.20 -1.06
N HIS A 113 -20.78 12.56 0.08
CA HIS A 113 -21.24 13.94 0.36
C HIS A 113 -20.84 14.44 1.76
N GLY A 114 -19.80 13.85 2.35
CA GLY A 114 -19.27 14.20 3.67
C GLY A 114 -19.82 13.37 4.84
N PHE A 115 -19.34 13.70 6.03
CA PHE A 115 -19.44 12.84 7.21
C PHE A 115 -20.88 12.56 7.68
N PHE A 116 -21.78 13.54 7.70
CA PHE A 116 -23.13 13.33 8.25
C PHE A 116 -23.97 12.33 7.45
N ARG A 117 -23.79 12.28 6.13
CA ARG A 117 -24.45 11.29 5.29
C ARG A 117 -23.84 9.92 5.52
N PHE A 118 -22.50 9.84 5.48
CA PHE A 118 -21.77 8.59 5.73
C PHE A 118 -22.08 8.00 7.11
N LYS A 119 -22.22 8.85 8.15
CA LYS A 119 -22.52 8.44 9.52
C LYS A 119 -23.78 7.59 9.63
N ARG A 120 -24.78 7.81 8.76
CA ARG A 120 -26.02 7.04 8.75
C ARG A 120 -25.81 5.57 8.36
N GLU A 121 -24.74 5.28 7.63
CA GLU A 121 -24.39 3.94 7.12
C GLU A 121 -23.44 3.19 8.07
N ILE A 122 -22.79 3.89 9.01
CA ILE A 122 -21.83 3.30 9.96
C ILE A 122 -22.41 2.11 10.75
N PRO A 123 -23.64 2.17 11.31
CA PRO A 123 -24.19 1.04 12.06
C PRO A 123 -24.25 -0.25 11.23
N ASP A 124 -24.70 -0.15 9.97
CA ASP A 124 -24.80 -1.28 9.06
C ASP A 124 -23.41 -1.79 8.65
N LEU A 125 -22.45 -0.88 8.41
CA LEU A 125 -21.06 -1.24 8.13
C LEU A 125 -20.43 -2.00 9.30
N LEU A 126 -20.66 -1.57 10.55
CA LEU A 126 -20.16 -2.26 11.73
C LEU A 126 -20.77 -3.66 11.88
N ALA A 127 -22.08 -3.79 11.66
CA ALA A 127 -22.78 -5.08 11.75
C ALA A 127 -22.25 -6.09 10.71
N ARG A 128 -22.03 -5.64 9.47
CA ARG A 128 -21.49 -6.50 8.38
C ARG A 128 -20.08 -7.00 8.63
N ASN A 129 -19.29 -6.28 9.43
CA ASN A 129 -17.91 -6.62 9.75
C ASN A 129 -17.76 -7.25 11.14
N ALA A 130 -18.86 -7.68 11.78
CA ALA A 130 -18.85 -8.27 13.13
C ALA A 130 -18.20 -7.37 14.21
N LEU A 131 -18.28 -6.06 14.04
CA LEU A 131 -17.75 -5.05 14.99
C LEU A 131 -18.82 -4.48 15.91
N THR A 132 -20.04 -5.00 15.87
CA THR A 132 -21.09 -4.71 16.85
C THR A 132 -20.96 -5.65 18.04
N HIS A 133 -20.77 -5.11 19.24
CA HIS A 133 -20.95 -5.87 20.47
C HIS A 133 -22.43 -6.31 20.60
N PRO A 134 -22.72 -7.49 21.18
CA PRO A 134 -24.08 -7.89 21.52
C PRO A 134 -24.74 -6.96 22.55
#